data_AF-A0A258W8F1-F1
#
_entry.id   AF-A0A258W8F1-F1
#
_cell.length_a   1.000
_cell.length_b   1.000
_cell.length_c   1.000
_cell.angle_alpha   90.00
_cell.angle_beta   90.00
_cell.angle_gamma   90.00
#
_symmetry.space_group_name_H-M   'P 1'
#
loop_
_entity.id
_entity.type
_entity.pdbx_description
1 polymer ?
#
loop_
_entity_poly.entity_id
_entity_poly.type
_entity_poly.pdbx_seq_one_letter_code
_entity_poly.pdbx_strand_id
1 'polypeptide(L)'
;MELKTSEIHRRLDAKFKIGSVEASDLLSVLLLAAVMNLVLGRVPYGAVLIFGIPAALFVGLYFGKRGKPDGYLQHAIKFYLSSGELRAGNKEDHR
;
A
#
# COMPACT_ATOMS: atom_id res chain seq x y z
N MET A 1 -28.03 33.79 -4.02
CA MET A 1 -26.71 33.18 -3.78
C MET A 1 -26.55 32.06 -4.79
N GLU A 2 -25.67 32.24 -5.76
CA GLU A 2 -25.46 31.29 -6.85
C GLU A 2 -24.29 30.37 -6.49
N LEU A 3 -24.50 29.05 -6.61
CA LEU A 3 -23.48 28.06 -6.29
C LEU A 3 -22.39 28.09 -7.36
N LYS A 4 -21.16 28.42 -6.97
CA LYS A 4 -20.00 28.29 -7.87
C LYS A 4 -19.71 26.82 -8.11
N THR A 5 -19.93 26.35 -9.33
CA THR A 5 -19.58 25.00 -9.77
C THR A 5 -18.38 25.09 -10.72
N SER A 6 -17.47 24.13 -10.65
CA SER A 6 -16.41 23.96 -11.65
C SER A 6 -16.51 22.56 -12.24
N GLU A 7 -16.43 22.46 -13.56
CA GLU A 7 -16.30 21.16 -14.22
C GLU A 7 -14.88 20.63 -13.99
N ILE A 8 -14.78 19.62 -13.15
CA ILE A 8 -13.56 18.85 -12.95
C ILE A 8 -13.66 17.56 -13.73
N HIS A 9 -12.56 17.19 -14.40
CA HIS A 9 -12.46 15.92 -15.10
C HIS A 9 -12.69 14.77 -14.11
N ARG A 10 -13.72 13.95 -14.37
CA ARG A 10 -14.17 12.83 -13.51
C ARG A 10 -13.07 11.82 -13.13
N ARG A 11 -11.92 11.86 -13.79
CA ARG A 11 -10.82 10.89 -13.68
C ARG A 11 -9.46 11.52 -13.34
N LEU A 12 -9.43 12.70 -12.72
CA LEU A 12 -8.15 13.32 -12.31
C LEU A 12 -7.44 12.47 -11.23
N ASP A 13 -8.21 11.76 -10.40
CA ASP A 13 -7.71 10.81 -9.39
C ASP A 13 -7.61 9.37 -9.95
N ALA A 14 -7.22 9.22 -11.22
CA ALA A 14 -6.81 7.93 -11.73
C ALA A 14 -5.46 7.56 -11.10
N LYS A 15 -5.46 7.21 -9.81
CA LYS A 15 -4.29 6.66 -9.12
C LYS A 15 -3.70 5.57 -9.99
N PHE A 16 -2.40 5.68 -10.29
CA PHE A 16 -1.65 4.72 -11.09
C PHE A 16 -1.71 3.34 -10.43
N LYS A 17 -2.67 2.52 -10.89
CA LYS A 17 -2.90 1.15 -10.46
C LYS A 17 -2.68 0.25 -11.67
N ILE A 18 -1.68 -0.61 -11.59
CA ILE A 18 -1.37 -1.58 -12.65
C ILE A 18 -1.97 -2.91 -12.19
N GLY A 19 -3.18 -3.20 -12.67
CA GLY A 19 -3.94 -4.37 -12.25
C GLY A 19 -4.40 -4.29 -10.78
N SER A 20 -3.90 -5.20 -9.93
CA SER A 20 -4.25 -5.27 -8.50
C SER A 20 -3.24 -4.58 -7.58
N VAL A 21 -2.11 -4.10 -8.13
CA VAL A 21 -0.99 -3.56 -7.37
C VAL A 21 -0.89 -2.05 -7.63
N GLU A 22 -0.73 -1.28 -6.56
CA GLU A 22 -0.56 0.18 -6.65
C GLU A 22 0.88 0.52 -7.06
N ALA A 23 1.11 1.67 -7.71
CA ALA A 23 2.47 2.09 -8.05
C ALA A 23 3.40 2.20 -6.83
N SER A 24 2.85 2.63 -5.68
CA SER A 24 3.55 2.66 -4.38
C SER A 24 4.08 1.29 -3.97
N ASP A 25 3.27 0.23 -4.14
CA ASP A 25 3.66 -1.15 -3.79
C ASP A 25 4.83 -1.63 -4.66
N LEU A 26 4.76 -1.36 -5.97
CA LEU A 26 5.83 -1.67 -6.92
C LEU A 26 7.14 -0.96 -6.55
N LEU A 27 7.06 0.32 -6.17
CA LEU A 27 8.21 1.08 -5.69
C LEU A 27 8.80 0.47 -4.42
N SER A 28 7.97 0.04 -3.46
CA SER A 28 8.44 -0.64 -2.24
C SER A 28 9.15 -1.96 -2.53
N VAL A 29 8.63 -2.77 -3.45
CA VAL A 29 9.26 -4.02 -3.88
C VAL A 29 10.62 -3.75 -4.54
N LEU A 30 10.68 -2.78 -5.45
CA LEU A 30 11.91 -2.44 -6.17
C LEU A 30 12.96 -1.85 -5.23
N LEU A 31 12.54 -1.01 -4.28
CA LEU A 31 13.41 -0.45 -3.24
C LEU A 31 13.99 -1.57 -2.36
N LEU A 32 13.16 -2.53 -1.94
CA LEU A 32 13.64 -3.68 -1.18
C LEU A 32 14.68 -4.49 -1.96
N ALA A 33 14.43 -4.74 -3.25
CA ALA A 33 15.39 -5.42 -4.11
C ALA A 33 16.72 -4.64 -4.23
N ALA A 34 16.64 -3.31 -4.40
CA ALA A 34 17.82 -2.45 -4.46
C ALA A 34 18.63 -2.47 -3.15
N VAL A 35 17.94 -2.39 -2.00
CA VAL A 35 18.57 -2.45 -0.67
C VAL A 35 19.19 -3.83 -0.44
N MET A 36 18.50 -4.92 -0.78
CA MET A 36 19.07 -6.26 -0.66
C MET A 36 20.28 -6.44 -1.56
N ASN A 37 20.22 -5.96 -2.80
CA ASN A 37 21.36 -6.00 -3.70
C ASN A 37 22.54 -5.19 -3.17
N LEU A 38 22.29 -4.03 -2.53
CA LEU A 38 23.34 -3.22 -1.93
C LEU A 38 24.02 -3.92 -0.74
N VAL A 39 23.25 -4.57 0.13
CA VAL A 39 23.77 -5.21 1.34
C VAL A 39 24.36 -6.60 1.06
N LEU A 40 23.71 -7.40 0.23
CA LEU A 40 24.02 -8.81 -0.01
C LEU A 40 24.67 -9.05 -1.38
N GLY A 41 24.90 -8.04 -2.20
CA GLY A 41 25.40 -8.20 -3.57
C GLY A 41 26.77 -8.86 -3.70
N ARG A 42 27.55 -8.90 -2.60
CA ARG A 42 28.86 -9.57 -2.53
C ARG A 42 28.81 -10.94 -1.87
N VAL A 43 27.63 -11.36 -1.38
CA VAL A 43 27.46 -12.64 -0.68
C VAL A 43 27.30 -13.75 -1.71
N PRO A 44 28.09 -14.84 -1.62
CA PRO A 44 27.92 -16.00 -2.49
C PRO A 44 26.52 -16.59 -2.28
N TYR A 45 25.82 -16.92 -3.37
CA TYR A 45 24.40 -17.33 -3.38
C TYR A 45 23.40 -16.25 -2.92
N GLY A 46 23.85 -15.01 -2.70
CA GLY A 46 23.00 -13.88 -2.32
C GLY A 46 21.89 -13.59 -3.34
N ALA A 47 22.08 -13.93 -4.61
CA ALA A 47 21.09 -13.74 -5.67
C ALA A 47 19.72 -14.37 -5.34
N VAL A 48 19.68 -15.54 -4.70
CA VAL A 48 18.42 -16.18 -4.31
C VAL A 48 17.66 -15.32 -3.29
N LEU A 49 18.36 -14.70 -2.35
CA LEU A 49 17.74 -13.81 -1.35
C LEU A 49 17.35 -12.47 -1.97
N ILE A 50 18.24 -11.89 -2.79
CA ILE A 50 18.06 -10.60 -3.46
C ILE A 50 16.85 -10.61 -4.38
N PHE A 51 16.60 -11.71 -5.10
CA PHE A 51 15.42 -11.82 -5.97
C PHE A 51 14.24 -12.51 -5.28
N GLY A 52 14.50 -13.53 -4.46
CA GLY A 52 13.48 -14.37 -3.84
C GLY A 52 12.62 -13.61 -2.84
N ILE A 53 13.21 -12.79 -1.96
CA ILE A 53 12.44 -12.07 -0.95
C ILE A 53 11.58 -10.97 -1.58
N PRO A 54 12.09 -10.10 -2.48
CA PRO A 54 11.25 -9.13 -3.19
C PRO A 54 10.18 -9.79 -4.07
N ALA A 55 10.50 -10.92 -4.73
CA ALA A 55 9.51 -11.67 -5.51
C ALA A 55 8.40 -12.23 -4.62
N ALA A 56 8.75 -12.81 -3.46
CA ALA A 56 7.78 -13.29 -2.49
C ALA A 56 6.88 -12.17 -1.97
N LEU A 57 7.46 -10.98 -1.67
CA LEU A 57 6.69 -9.80 -1.30
C LEU A 57 5.73 -9.37 -2.42
N PHE A 58 6.21 -9.32 -3.66
CA PHE A 58 5.38 -8.95 -4.81
C PHE A 58 4.22 -9.92 -5.01
N VAL A 59 4.47 -11.23 -4.94
CA VAL A 59 3.43 -12.27 -5.01
C VAL A 59 2.43 -12.09 -3.88
N GLY A 60 2.90 -11.89 -2.64
CA GLY A 60 2.06 -11.65 -1.48
C GLY A 60 1.16 -10.42 -1.65
N LEU A 61 1.69 -9.31 -2.18
CA LEU A 61 0.92 -8.10 -2.47
C LEU A 61 -0.06 -8.32 -3.61
N TYR A 62 0.36 -8.99 -4.69
CA TYR A 62 -0.47 -9.26 -5.85
C TYR A 62 -1.71 -10.08 -5.49
N PHE A 63 -1.56 -11.17 -4.74
CA PHE A 63 -2.68 -12.00 -4.31
C PHE A 63 -3.42 -11.38 -3.11
N GLY A 64 -2.73 -10.75 -2.17
CA GLY A 64 -3.31 -10.17 -0.97
C GLY A 64 -4.19 -8.95 -1.23
N LYS A 65 -3.84 -8.13 -2.23
CA LYS A 65 -4.63 -6.95 -2.65
C LYS A 65 -5.58 -7.25 -3.81
N ARG A 66 -5.59 -8.47 -4.37
CA ARG A 66 -6.45 -8.81 -5.51
C ARG A 66 -7.92 -8.62 -5.14
N GLY A 67 -8.61 -7.73 -5.86
CA GLY A 67 -10.02 -7.43 -5.64
C GLY A 67 -10.33 -6.63 -4.36
N LYS A 68 -9.31 -6.16 -3.64
CA LYS A 68 -9.49 -5.33 -2.43
C LYS A 68 -9.49 -3.83 -2.76
N PRO A 69 -10.22 -3.01 -1.99
CA PRO A 69 -10.25 -1.57 -2.18
C PRO A 69 -8.87 -0.94 -1.97
N ASP A 70 -8.69 0.26 -2.51
CA ASP A 70 -7.43 1.00 -2.40
C ASP A 70 -7.08 1.27 -0.94
N GLY A 71 -5.78 1.29 -0.63
CA GLY A 71 -5.32 1.52 0.75
C GLY A 71 -5.62 0.37 1.73
N TYR A 72 -6.13 -0.79 1.26
CA TYR A 72 -6.42 -1.94 2.13
C TYR A 72 -5.26 -2.32 3.06
N LEU A 73 -4.02 -2.31 2.57
CA LEU A 73 -2.86 -2.65 3.41
C LEU A 73 -2.68 -1.66 4.56
N GLN A 74 -2.84 -0.35 4.31
CA GLN A 74 -2.69 0.67 5.35
C GLN A 74 -3.78 0.50 6.41
N HIS A 75 -5.02 0.25 6.00
CA HIS A 75 -6.12 -0.01 6.91
C HIS A 75 -5.95 -1.33 7.68
N ALA A 76 -5.48 -2.39 7.03
CA ALA A 76 -5.20 -3.66 7.68
C ALA A 76 -4.07 -3.50 8.72
N ILE A 77 -2.96 -2.87 8.35
CA ILE A 77 -1.85 -2.58 9.27
C ILE A 77 -2.36 -1.73 10.45
N LYS A 78 -3.12 -0.67 10.17
CA LYS A 78 -3.72 0.16 11.21
C LYS A 78 -4.64 -0.66 12.13
N PHE A 79 -5.44 -1.56 11.57
CA PHE A 79 -6.32 -2.43 12.34
C PHE A 79 -5.53 -3.42 13.23
N TYR A 80 -4.48 -4.04 12.70
CA TYR A 80 -3.65 -4.98 13.47
C TYR A 80 -2.78 -4.30 14.53
N LEU A 81 -2.34 -3.05 14.30
CA LEU A 81 -1.54 -2.26 15.25
C LEU A 81 -2.41 -1.49 16.25
N SER A 82 -3.66 -1.19 15.91
CA SER A 82 -4.58 -0.55 16.84
C SER A 82 -4.96 -1.56 17.91
N SER A 83 -4.59 -1.28 19.17
CA SER A 83 -5.23 -1.92 20.32
C SER A 83 -6.74 -1.74 20.16
N GLY A 84 -7.51 -2.81 20.30
CA GLY A 84 -8.94 -2.90 19.97
C GLY A 84 -9.85 -2.09 20.88
N GLU A 85 -9.57 -0.81 21.08
CA GLU A 85 -10.48 0.16 21.70
C GLU A 85 -11.63 0.44 20.71
N LEU A 86 -12.58 -0.50 20.63
CA LEU A 86 -13.90 -0.25 20.08
C LEU A 86 -14.66 0.63 21.06
N ARG A 87 -14.38 1.94 21.03
CA ARG A 87 -15.16 2.92 21.80
C ARG A 87 -16.51 3.12 21.13
N ALA A 88 -17.50 2.34 21.57
CA ALA A 88 -18.91 2.64 21.35
C ALA A 88 -19.31 3.78 22.30
N GLY A 89 -19.02 5.02 21.92
CA GLY A 89 -19.36 6.19 22.73
C GLY A 89 -19.18 7.48 21.96
N ASN A 90 -20.31 8.10 21.60
CA ASN A 90 -20.37 9.40 20.95
C ASN A 90 -19.72 10.44 21.88
N LYS A 91 -18.64 11.08 21.46
CA LYS A 91 -18.07 12.20 22.23
C LYS A 91 -18.77 13.47 21.80
N GLU A 92 -19.95 13.66 22.39
CA GLU A 92 -20.54 14.95 22.72
C GLU A 92 -20.57 15.96 21.57
N ASP A 93 -21.61 15.82 20.74
CA ASP A 93 -22.42 16.97 20.38
C ASP A 93 -22.86 17.65 21.69
N HIS A 94 -22.84 18.99 21.73
CA HIS A 94 -23.17 19.90 22.86
C HIS A 94 -22.00 20.33 23.78
N ARG A 95 -21.23 21.34 23.33
CA ARG A 95 -21.33 22.70 23.93
C ARG A 95 -20.70 23.78 23.06
#